data_AF-A0A4Q2RK13-F1
#
_entry.id   AF-A0A4Q2RK13-F1
#
_cell.length_a   1.000
_cell.length_b   1.000
_cell.length_c   1.000
_cell.angle_alpha   90.00
_cell.angle_beta   90.00
_cell.angle_gamma   90.00
#
_symmetry.space_group_name_H-M   'P 1'
#
loop_
_entity.id
_entity.type
_entity.pdbx_description
1 polymer ?
#
loop_
_entity_poly.entity_id
_entity_poly.type
_entity_poly.pdbx_seq_one_letter_code
_entity_poly.pdbx_strand_id
1 'polypeptide(L)'
;MAWATVADPGPDVAILLTGCDALAATIRGFRTLLPRATVLVYDDGLTPAAVAEVGTAGGILRGATSGSRRAQVRRMLADVDADIYILAHGVGPEDVCLAPLIVAEIDGNARDLVDVSRLAAGAGGDAGDRLLSRAVDFLFGQGGDMLSSDFKACSRRFARSYRVAAAGPERASALDLSLHALRLRLPVGRMTALSAGRAPSSGPPPARTIAGWLGLLHLVWRLLVEERPRRVLGLLGLAIVAAGIATALPPLTIYRWRGTLPFGPATLMSLMLMAAGAGLGAAGAALDALAAARQEVARVGVENIPRRGERAPPQSSVSQSSVS
;
A
#
# COMPACT_ATOMS: atom_id res chain seq x y z
N MET A 1 13.54 2.43 46.63
CA MET A 1 12.71 1.65 45.70
C MET A 1 13.41 1.64 44.35
N ALA A 2 14.19 0.59 44.08
CA ALA A 2 14.89 0.43 42.82
C ALA A 2 13.88 -0.09 41.78
N TRP A 3 13.61 0.72 40.75
CA TRP A 3 12.98 0.22 39.53
C TRP A 3 13.98 -0.74 38.92
N ALA A 4 13.72 -2.04 39.01
CA ALA A 4 14.38 -2.99 38.14
C ALA A 4 13.96 -2.60 36.72
N THR A 5 14.90 -2.04 35.94
CA THR A 5 14.80 -2.04 34.49
C THR A 5 14.68 -3.49 34.08
N VAL A 6 13.45 -3.95 33.89
CA VAL A 6 13.19 -5.11 33.06
C VAL A 6 13.84 -4.75 31.73
N ALA A 7 14.97 -5.38 31.43
CA ALA A 7 15.65 -5.17 30.17
C ALA A 7 14.63 -5.49 29.08
N ASP A 8 14.15 -4.47 28.36
CA ASP A 8 13.23 -4.66 27.26
C ASP A 8 13.93 -5.62 26.29
N PRO A 9 13.44 -6.86 26.10
CA PRO A 9 13.93 -7.69 25.02
C PRO A 9 13.55 -6.92 23.76
N GLY A 10 14.54 -6.26 23.15
CA GLY A 10 14.33 -5.42 21.97
C GLY A 10 13.46 -6.09 20.90
N PRO A 11 12.94 -5.33 19.93
CA PRO A 11 11.77 -5.72 19.14
C PRO A 11 11.93 -7.08 18.46
N ASP A 12 10.87 -7.89 18.50
CA ASP A 12 10.79 -9.11 17.70
C ASP A 12 10.61 -8.73 16.23
N VAL A 13 11.64 -8.95 15.42
CA VAL A 13 11.65 -8.60 14.00
C VAL A 13 11.44 -9.85 13.13
N ALA A 14 10.47 -9.81 12.22
CA ALA A 14 10.30 -10.79 11.17
C ALA A 14 10.68 -10.20 9.81
N ILE A 15 11.54 -10.92 9.08
CA ILE A 15 11.97 -10.54 7.74
C ILE A 15 11.29 -11.49 6.76
N LEU A 16 10.52 -10.94 5.83
CA LEU A 16 9.71 -11.65 4.84
C LEU A 16 10.39 -11.47 3.47
N LEU A 17 11.12 -12.49 3.02
CA LEU A 17 11.89 -12.48 1.78
C LEU A 17 11.15 -13.16 0.62
N THR A 18 11.20 -12.51 -0.54
CA THR A 18 10.73 -13.04 -1.84
C THR A 18 11.65 -12.60 -2.98
N GLY A 19 11.76 -13.39 -4.04
CA GLY A 19 12.42 -13.01 -5.30
C GLY A 19 13.81 -12.39 -5.18
N CYS A 20 14.69 -12.89 -4.31
CA CYS A 20 16.03 -12.31 -4.07
C CYS A 20 17.12 -13.00 -4.90
N ASP A 21 17.98 -12.23 -5.58
CA ASP A 21 19.23 -12.77 -6.12
C ASP A 21 20.27 -12.93 -5.00
N ALA A 22 21.12 -13.95 -5.07
CA ALA A 22 22.10 -14.30 -4.04
C ALA A 22 21.47 -14.55 -2.63
N LEU A 23 20.37 -15.30 -2.62
CA LEU A 23 19.55 -15.61 -1.44
C LEU A 23 20.35 -15.97 -0.18
N ALA A 24 21.33 -16.87 -0.28
CA ALA A 24 22.14 -17.29 0.87
C ALA A 24 22.95 -16.13 1.48
N ALA A 25 23.53 -15.26 0.65
CA ALA A 25 24.30 -14.10 1.12
C ALA A 25 23.39 -13.08 1.81
N THR A 26 22.21 -12.83 1.23
CA THR A 26 21.20 -11.93 1.79
C THR A 26 20.71 -12.41 3.16
N ILE A 27 20.38 -13.71 3.29
CA ILE A 27 19.95 -14.30 4.58
C ILE A 27 21.05 -14.17 5.63
N ARG A 28 22.30 -14.48 5.27
CA ARG A 28 23.45 -14.36 6.20
C ARG A 28 23.68 -12.91 6.62
N GLY A 29 23.55 -11.97 5.70
CA GLY A 29 23.61 -10.54 6.01
C GLY A 29 22.58 -10.17 7.08
N PHE A 30 21.32 -10.56 6.87
CA PHE A 30 20.24 -10.26 7.82
C PHE A 30 20.48 -10.90 9.18
N ARG A 31 20.95 -12.15 9.22
CA ARG A 31 21.33 -12.84 10.46
C ARG A 31 22.51 -12.18 11.18
N THR A 32 23.45 -11.60 10.44
CA THR A 32 24.61 -10.91 11.02
C THR A 32 24.19 -9.58 11.64
N LEU A 33 23.38 -8.79 10.94
CA LEU A 33 22.97 -7.45 11.37
C LEU A 33 21.81 -7.47 12.36
N LEU A 34 20.91 -8.45 12.26
CA LEU A 34 19.75 -8.65 13.12
C LEU A 34 19.71 -10.10 13.63
N PRO A 35 20.58 -10.47 14.58
CA PRO A 35 20.73 -11.87 15.02
C PRO A 35 19.47 -12.45 15.67
N ARG A 36 18.63 -11.59 16.27
CA ARG A 36 17.33 -11.97 16.86
C ARG A 36 16.19 -12.05 15.85
N ALA A 37 16.38 -11.58 14.62
CA ALA A 37 15.29 -11.56 13.64
C ALA A 37 15.01 -12.96 13.08
N THR A 38 13.73 -13.24 12.87
CA THR A 38 13.29 -14.45 12.17
C THR A 38 13.24 -14.18 10.68
N VAL A 39 14.09 -14.86 9.91
CA VAL A 39 14.15 -14.73 8.46
C VAL A 39 13.26 -15.80 7.81
N LEU A 40 12.17 -15.37 7.20
CA LEU A 40 11.20 -16.22 6.51
C LEU A 40 11.32 -16.01 5.01
N VAL A 41 11.62 -17.08 4.29
CA VAL A 41 11.73 -17.07 2.83
C VAL A 41 10.51 -17.76 2.25
N TYR A 42 9.79 -17.07 1.39
CA TYR A 42 8.62 -17.64 0.72
C TYR A 42 9.00 -18.07 -0.68
N ASP A 43 8.66 -19.31 -1.01
CA ASP A 43 8.89 -19.88 -2.33
C ASP A 43 7.94 -19.22 -3.36
N ASP A 44 8.53 -18.51 -4.32
CA ASP A 44 7.85 -17.87 -5.45
C ASP A 44 8.28 -18.48 -6.80
N GLY A 45 8.78 -19.72 -6.78
CA GLY A 45 9.38 -20.39 -7.95
C GLY A 45 10.89 -20.57 -7.81
N LEU A 46 11.38 -20.78 -6.59
CA LEU A 46 12.79 -20.99 -6.31
C LEU A 46 13.29 -22.29 -6.98
N THR A 47 14.55 -22.28 -7.41
CA THR A 47 15.18 -23.49 -7.91
C THR A 47 15.44 -24.47 -6.74
N PRO A 48 15.49 -25.79 -6.99
CA PRO A 48 15.79 -26.77 -5.96
C PRO A 48 17.10 -26.49 -5.20
N ALA A 49 18.10 -25.93 -5.88
CA ALA A 49 19.35 -25.51 -5.27
C ALA A 49 19.14 -24.35 -4.27
N ALA A 50 18.39 -23.32 -4.66
CA ALA A 50 18.09 -22.18 -3.79
C ALA A 50 17.27 -22.61 -2.55
N VAL A 51 16.35 -23.55 -2.71
CA VAL A 51 15.57 -24.12 -1.60
C VAL A 51 16.48 -24.79 -0.55
N ALA A 52 17.48 -25.57 -0.99
CA ALA A 52 18.45 -26.21 -0.10
C ALA A 52 19.34 -25.18 0.62
N GLU A 53 19.67 -24.07 -0.05
CA GLU A 53 20.49 -22.99 0.53
C GLU A 53 19.78 -22.25 1.67
N VAL A 54 18.46 -22.10 1.65
CA VAL A 54 17.70 -21.36 2.67
C VAL A 54 17.98 -21.90 4.08
N GLY A 55 17.85 -23.21 4.26
CA GLY A 55 18.04 -23.84 5.58
C GLY A 55 19.48 -23.70 6.08
N THR A 56 20.47 -23.90 5.18
CA THR A 56 21.90 -23.80 5.53
C THR A 56 22.34 -22.37 5.84
N ALA A 57 21.69 -21.36 5.23
CA ALA A 57 21.92 -19.95 5.53
C ALA A 57 21.23 -19.48 6.82
N GLY A 58 20.39 -20.32 7.44
CA GLY A 58 19.65 -19.99 8.65
C GLY A 58 18.31 -19.28 8.39
N GLY A 59 17.74 -19.43 7.20
CA GLY A 59 16.39 -19.00 6.87
C GLY A 59 15.36 -20.10 7.12
N ILE A 60 14.09 -19.71 7.29
CA ILE A 60 12.95 -20.62 7.40
C ILE A 60 12.17 -20.57 6.09
N LEU A 61 12.16 -21.68 5.35
CA LEU A 61 11.38 -21.79 4.14
C LEU A 61 9.88 -21.92 4.46
N ARG A 62 9.06 -21.15 3.75
CA ARG A 62 7.60 -21.27 3.75
C ARG A 62 7.14 -21.70 2.37
N GLY A 63 6.23 -22.67 2.35
CA GLY A 63 5.74 -23.27 1.11
C GLY A 63 5.04 -22.27 0.19
N ALA A 64 5.05 -22.59 -1.10
CA ALA A 64 4.49 -21.75 -2.15
C ALA A 64 3.03 -21.38 -1.84
N THR A 65 2.77 -20.08 -1.84
CA THR A 65 1.42 -19.54 -1.81
C THR A 65 0.87 -19.49 -3.23
N SER A 66 -0.10 -20.35 -3.54
CA SER A 66 -0.88 -20.22 -4.76
C SER A 66 -1.72 -18.94 -4.70
N GLY A 67 -1.48 -18.00 -5.61
CA GLY A 67 -2.25 -16.76 -5.71
C GLY A 67 -1.44 -15.56 -6.16
N SER A 68 -2.10 -14.40 -6.23
CA SER A 68 -1.43 -13.13 -6.54
C SER A 68 -0.43 -12.74 -5.43
N ARG A 69 0.60 -11.95 -5.76
CA ARG A 69 1.55 -11.38 -4.78
C ARG A 69 0.86 -10.71 -3.58
N ARG A 70 -0.35 -10.18 -3.76
CA ARG A 70 -1.16 -9.60 -2.68
C ARG A 70 -1.73 -10.62 -1.72
N ALA A 71 -2.21 -11.75 -2.23
CA ALA A 71 -2.64 -12.86 -1.39
C ALA A 71 -1.47 -13.39 -0.55
N GLN A 72 -0.28 -13.47 -1.16
CA GLN A 72 0.95 -13.85 -0.48
C GLN A 72 1.32 -12.87 0.63
N VAL A 73 1.47 -11.57 0.34
CA VAL A 73 1.79 -10.55 1.37
C VAL A 73 0.78 -10.54 2.50
N ARG A 74 -0.52 -10.63 2.19
CA ARG A 74 -1.57 -10.71 3.21
C ARG A 74 -1.38 -11.92 4.13
N ARG A 75 -1.07 -13.08 3.55
CA ARG A 75 -0.84 -14.31 4.32
C ARG A 75 0.44 -14.23 5.13
N MET A 76 1.51 -13.66 4.59
CA MET A 76 2.76 -13.41 5.31
C MET A 76 2.53 -12.59 6.58
N LEU A 77 1.78 -11.49 6.48
CA LEU A 77 1.45 -10.63 7.61
C LEU A 77 0.46 -11.28 8.60
N ALA A 78 -0.39 -12.18 8.13
CA ALA A 78 -1.36 -12.87 8.98
C ALA A 78 -0.72 -14.02 9.79
N ASP A 79 0.11 -14.83 9.14
CA ASP A 79 0.66 -16.09 9.68
C ASP A 79 1.81 -15.85 10.67
N VAL A 80 2.45 -14.68 10.62
CA VAL A 80 3.63 -14.34 11.42
C VAL A 80 3.23 -13.36 12.51
N ASP A 81 3.60 -13.64 13.77
CA ASP A 81 3.44 -12.70 14.88
C ASP A 81 4.81 -12.12 15.24
N ALA A 82 5.02 -10.84 14.93
CA ALA A 82 6.24 -10.09 15.21
C ALA A 82 5.87 -8.65 15.56
N ASP A 83 6.75 -7.92 16.23
CA ASP A 83 6.53 -6.49 16.52
C ASP A 83 6.81 -5.62 15.29
N ILE A 84 7.82 -6.00 14.49
CA ILE A 84 8.24 -5.31 13.28
C ILE A 84 8.37 -6.31 12.15
N TYR A 85 7.79 -5.97 10.99
CA TYR A 85 7.82 -6.79 9.78
C TYR A 85 8.62 -6.06 8.71
N ILE A 86 9.67 -6.68 8.19
CA ILE A 86 10.43 -6.18 7.05
C ILE A 86 10.00 -6.99 5.82
N LEU A 87 9.37 -6.34 4.86
CA LEU A 87 8.97 -6.88 3.56
C LEU A 87 10.08 -6.59 2.55
N ALA A 88 10.80 -7.63 2.15
CA ALA A 88 11.96 -7.56 1.28
C ALA A 88 11.71 -8.38 0.02
N HIS A 89 11.44 -7.70 -1.09
CA HIS A 89 11.30 -8.32 -2.41
C HIS A 89 12.43 -7.85 -3.32
N GLY A 90 13.10 -8.76 -4.05
CA GLY A 90 14.17 -8.35 -4.97
C GLY A 90 15.36 -7.67 -4.28
N VAL A 91 15.59 -7.97 -2.99
CA VAL A 91 16.60 -7.32 -2.15
C VAL A 91 17.93 -8.06 -2.24
N GLY A 92 19.01 -7.31 -2.43
CA GLY A 92 20.37 -7.84 -2.49
C GLY A 92 21.09 -7.81 -1.14
N PRO A 93 22.28 -8.45 -1.03
CA PRO A 93 23.12 -8.39 0.16
C PRO A 93 23.53 -6.95 0.53
N GLU A 94 23.66 -6.06 -0.45
CA GLU A 94 24.00 -4.64 -0.28
C GLU A 94 22.93 -3.84 0.50
N ASP A 95 21.66 -4.20 0.35
CA ASP A 95 20.54 -3.48 0.96
C ASP A 95 20.33 -3.88 2.43
N VAL A 96 20.85 -5.05 2.84
CA VAL A 96 20.67 -5.60 4.19
C VAL A 96 21.18 -4.63 5.26
N CYS A 97 22.21 -3.84 4.94
CA CYS A 97 22.77 -2.80 5.81
C CYS A 97 21.74 -1.75 6.25
N LEU A 98 20.64 -1.57 5.53
CA LEU A 98 19.57 -0.62 5.86
C LEU A 98 18.61 -1.18 6.93
N ALA A 99 18.57 -2.49 7.14
CA ALA A 99 17.60 -3.14 8.02
C ALA A 99 17.62 -2.61 9.46
N PRO A 100 18.78 -2.41 10.12
CA PRO A 100 18.82 -1.84 11.47
C PRO A 100 18.30 -0.41 11.53
N LEU A 101 18.58 0.41 10.51
CA LEU A 101 18.10 1.79 10.44
C LEU A 101 16.57 1.84 10.28
N ILE A 102 16.01 0.95 9.48
CA ILE A 102 14.56 0.84 9.28
C ILE A 102 13.86 0.42 10.59
N VAL A 103 14.45 -0.53 11.32
CA VAL A 103 13.96 -0.95 12.63
C VAL A 103 13.99 0.22 13.62
N ALA A 104 15.09 0.98 13.65
CA ALA A 104 15.23 2.15 14.50
C ALA A 104 14.21 3.26 14.15
N GLU A 105 13.87 3.43 12.87
CA GLU A 105 12.87 4.42 12.43
C GLU A 105 11.45 4.02 12.89
N ILE A 106 11.11 2.73 12.87
CA ILE A 106 9.82 2.23 13.36
C ILE A 106 9.72 2.35 14.89
N ASP A 107 10.73 1.87 15.60
CA ASP A 107 10.72 1.79 17.06
C ASP A 107 10.95 3.17 17.71
N GLY A 108 11.93 3.94 17.19
CA GLY A 108 12.35 5.23 17.76
C GLY A 108 11.45 6.40 17.37
N ASN A 109 10.94 6.44 16.13
CA ASN A 109 10.10 7.55 15.63
C ASN A 109 8.60 7.19 15.60
N ALA A 110 8.22 6.06 16.21
CA ALA A 110 6.84 5.57 16.29
C ALA A 110 6.12 5.52 14.92
N ARG A 111 6.87 5.16 13.86
CA ARG A 111 6.33 4.99 12.50
C ARG A 111 5.64 3.64 12.39
N ASP A 112 4.50 3.58 11.70
CA ASP A 112 3.78 2.33 11.45
C ASP A 112 4.14 1.69 10.10
N LEU A 113 4.65 2.49 9.17
CA LEU A 113 5.15 2.04 7.88
C LEU A 113 6.40 2.87 7.55
N VAL A 114 7.48 2.22 7.15
CA VAL A 114 8.69 2.87 6.64
C VAL A 114 8.90 2.36 5.24
N ASP A 115 9.04 3.31 4.32
CA ASP A 115 9.27 3.02 2.93
C ASP A 115 10.68 3.41 2.51
N VAL A 116 11.40 2.48 1.88
CA VAL A 116 12.75 2.71 1.38
C VAL A 116 12.68 2.92 -0.12
N SER A 117 12.72 4.18 -0.55
CA SER A 117 12.82 4.51 -1.96
C SER A 117 14.28 4.47 -2.41
N ARG A 118 14.51 3.89 -3.59
CA ARG A 118 15.84 3.91 -4.22
C ARG A 118 15.94 5.16 -5.07
N LEU A 119 16.97 5.98 -4.84
CA LEU A 119 17.31 7.07 -5.74
C LEU A 119 17.89 6.45 -7.02
N ALA A 120 17.10 6.48 -8.11
CA ALA A 120 17.61 6.12 -9.42
C ALA A 120 18.68 7.14 -9.82
N ALA A 121 19.92 6.69 -10.04
CA ALA A 121 21.04 7.53 -10.46
C ALA A 121 20.93 8.03 -11.93
N GLY A 122 19.72 8.16 -12.46
CA GLY A 122 19.44 8.64 -13.82
C GLY A 122 18.10 9.35 -13.87
N ALA A 123 18.07 10.53 -14.50
CA ALA A 123 16.94 11.45 -14.60
C ALA A 123 15.79 10.96 -15.51
N GLY A 124 15.40 9.70 -15.41
CA GLY A 124 14.44 9.04 -16.28
C GLY A 124 13.46 8.15 -15.51
N GLY A 125 12.80 8.66 -14.48
CA GLY A 125 11.70 7.95 -13.84
C GLY A 125 10.62 7.61 -14.87
N ASP A 126 10.16 6.36 -14.90
CA ASP A 126 9.15 5.91 -15.86
C ASP A 126 7.92 6.83 -15.81
N ALA A 127 7.39 7.21 -16.97
CA ALA A 127 6.24 8.12 -17.05
C ALA A 127 5.02 7.59 -16.27
N GLY A 128 4.91 6.26 -16.11
CA GLY A 128 3.89 5.62 -15.28
C GLY A 128 4.06 5.91 -13.78
N ASP A 129 5.28 5.81 -13.26
CA ASP A 129 5.57 6.06 -11.84
C ASP A 129 5.32 7.52 -11.46
N ARG A 130 5.61 8.45 -12.38
CA ARG A 130 5.28 9.87 -12.22
C ARG A 130 3.77 10.12 -12.22
N LEU A 131 3.01 9.45 -13.10
CA LEU A 131 1.55 9.56 -13.15
C LEU A 131 0.92 9.04 -11.85
N LEU A 132 1.41 7.91 -11.36
CA LEU A 132 0.94 7.27 -10.14
C LEU A 132 1.27 8.12 -8.90
N SER A 133 2.51 8.62 -8.81
CA SER A 133 2.94 9.50 -7.72
C SER A 133 2.10 10.77 -7.68
N ARG A 134 1.86 11.41 -8.83
CA ARG A 134 0.96 12.58 -8.93
C ARG A 134 -0.48 12.26 -8.52
N ALA A 135 -1.01 11.09 -8.90
CA ALA A 135 -2.35 10.69 -8.50
C ALA A 135 -2.45 10.51 -6.97
N VAL A 136 -1.45 9.90 -6.34
CA VAL A 136 -1.42 9.70 -4.88
C VAL A 136 -1.17 11.02 -4.15
N ASP A 137 -0.29 11.88 -4.64
CA ASP A 137 -0.10 13.24 -4.12
C ASP A 137 -1.40 14.06 -4.21
N PHE A 138 -2.15 13.95 -5.32
CA PHE A 138 -3.45 14.61 -5.45
C PHE A 138 -4.49 14.08 -4.43
N LEU A 139 -4.45 12.79 -4.11
CA LEU A 139 -5.40 12.15 -3.20
C LEU A 139 -5.10 12.39 -1.72
N PHE A 140 -3.83 12.30 -1.33
CA PHE A 140 -3.38 12.27 0.06
C PHE A 140 -2.46 13.44 0.45
N GLY A 141 -1.93 14.19 -0.51
CA GLY A 141 -1.00 15.31 -0.27
C GLY A 141 0.40 14.91 0.21
N GLN A 142 0.68 13.61 0.35
CA GLN A 142 1.86 13.03 0.99
C GLN A 142 2.30 11.71 0.29
N GLY A 143 2.22 11.62 -1.04
CA GLY A 143 2.33 10.38 -1.81
C GLY A 143 3.64 10.16 -2.61
N GLY A 144 4.51 11.17 -2.72
CA GLY A 144 5.71 11.12 -3.57
C GLY A 144 6.61 9.89 -3.35
N ASP A 145 7.04 9.27 -4.46
CA ASP A 145 7.99 8.15 -4.64
C ASP A 145 7.76 6.85 -3.81
N MET A 146 6.73 6.80 -2.95
CA MET A 146 6.43 5.67 -2.04
C MET A 146 5.76 4.45 -2.69
N LEU A 147 5.67 4.42 -4.02
CA LEU A 147 4.72 3.54 -4.72
C LEU A 147 5.40 2.36 -5.41
N SER A 148 6.71 2.44 -5.65
CA SER A 148 7.46 1.47 -6.48
C SER A 148 8.52 0.68 -5.72
N SER A 149 8.72 0.96 -4.44
CA SER A 149 9.74 0.32 -3.61
C SER A 149 9.34 -1.09 -3.19
N ASP A 150 10.23 -2.03 -3.47
CA ASP A 150 10.10 -3.44 -3.11
C ASP A 150 10.64 -3.75 -1.68
N PHE A 151 11.15 -2.73 -0.97
CA PHE A 151 11.70 -2.85 0.39
C PHE A 151 10.98 -1.91 1.36
N LYS A 152 10.14 -2.50 2.23
CA LYS A 152 9.29 -1.77 3.19
C LYS A 152 9.36 -2.42 4.55
N ALA A 153 9.09 -1.68 5.61
CA ALA A 153 8.84 -2.27 6.91
C ALA A 153 7.60 -1.68 7.56
N CYS A 154 6.91 -2.49 8.36
CA CYS A 154 5.69 -2.07 9.03
C CYS A 154 5.61 -2.58 10.46
N SER A 155 4.88 -1.85 11.30
CA SER A 155 4.61 -2.22 12.69
C SER A 155 3.56 -3.33 12.76
N ARG A 156 3.51 -4.05 13.88
CA ARG A 156 2.45 -5.02 14.16
C ARG A 156 1.05 -4.43 14.07
N ARG A 157 0.88 -3.19 14.53
CA ARG A 157 -0.40 -2.47 14.43
C ARG A 157 -0.84 -2.34 12.99
N PHE A 158 0.08 -1.95 12.10
CA PHE A 158 -0.17 -1.91 10.67
C PHE A 158 -0.52 -3.31 10.13
N ALA A 159 0.33 -4.31 10.38
CA ALA A 159 0.16 -5.67 9.87
C ALA A 159 -1.19 -6.29 10.27
N ARG A 160 -1.62 -6.11 11.52
CA ARG A 160 -2.89 -6.64 12.04
C ARG A 160 -4.12 -5.89 11.53
N SER A 161 -3.96 -4.62 11.16
CA SER A 161 -5.03 -3.84 10.51
C SER A 161 -5.19 -4.15 9.02
N TYR A 162 -4.18 -4.75 8.40
CA TYR A 162 -4.15 -4.99 6.97
C TYR A 162 -5.08 -6.16 6.57
N ARG A 163 -6.33 -5.83 6.22
CA ARG A 163 -7.38 -6.79 5.81
C ARG A 163 -7.79 -6.66 4.34
N VAL A 164 -6.84 -6.39 3.45
CA VAL A 164 -7.12 -6.12 2.04
C VAL A 164 -7.65 -7.37 1.30
N ALA A 165 -8.56 -7.16 0.35
CA ALA A 165 -9.11 -8.21 -0.52
C ALA A 165 -8.05 -8.70 -1.53
N ALA A 166 -8.03 -10.01 -1.82
CA ALA A 166 -6.95 -10.67 -2.57
C ALA A 166 -6.92 -10.42 -4.11
N ALA A 167 -7.83 -9.61 -4.66
CA ALA A 167 -8.12 -9.57 -6.11
C ALA A 167 -7.60 -8.32 -6.84
N GLY A 168 -7.01 -8.50 -8.05
CA GLY A 168 -6.45 -7.45 -8.96
C GLY A 168 -4.93 -7.57 -9.29
N PRO A 169 -4.31 -6.58 -9.97
CA PRO A 169 -2.98 -6.72 -10.59
C PRO A 169 -1.80 -6.79 -9.59
N GLU A 170 -0.69 -7.43 -10.00
CA GLU A 170 0.50 -7.72 -9.17
C GLU A 170 1.20 -6.46 -8.62
N ARG A 171 1.32 -5.41 -9.44
CA ARG A 171 1.90 -4.10 -9.05
C ARG A 171 1.11 -3.38 -7.96
N ALA A 172 -0.16 -3.75 -7.75
CA ALA A 172 -0.95 -3.15 -6.68
C ALA A 172 -0.47 -3.62 -5.29
N SER A 173 0.37 -4.65 -5.14
CA SER A 173 0.81 -5.11 -3.80
C SER A 173 1.61 -4.08 -2.99
N ALA A 174 2.67 -3.52 -3.58
CA ALA A 174 3.49 -2.50 -2.94
C ALA A 174 2.71 -1.18 -2.75
N LEU A 175 1.81 -0.89 -3.68
CA LEU A 175 0.89 0.26 -3.66
C LEU A 175 -0.14 0.14 -2.53
N ASP A 176 -0.75 -1.04 -2.37
CA ASP A 176 -1.87 -1.29 -1.46
C ASP A 176 -1.43 -1.12 0.01
N LEU A 177 -0.18 -1.48 0.35
CA LEU A 177 0.40 -1.24 1.67
C LEU A 177 0.52 0.27 1.98
N SER A 178 1.10 1.05 1.06
CA SER A 178 1.23 2.50 1.22
C SER A 178 -0.15 3.18 1.28
N LEU A 179 -1.08 2.76 0.42
CA LEU A 179 -2.45 3.28 0.43
C LEU A 179 -3.19 2.94 1.72
N HIS A 180 -3.01 1.73 2.26
CA HIS A 180 -3.60 1.36 3.54
C HIS A 180 -3.09 2.24 4.67
N ALA A 181 -1.79 2.53 4.72
CA ALA A 181 -1.22 3.45 5.70
C ALA A 181 -1.80 4.86 5.57
N LEU A 182 -1.89 5.37 4.33
CA LEU A 182 -2.43 6.70 4.05
C LEU A 182 -3.93 6.81 4.37
N ARG A 183 -4.74 5.78 4.05
CA ARG A 183 -6.17 5.69 4.39
C ARG A 183 -6.40 5.79 5.89
N LEU A 184 -5.61 5.07 6.67
CA LEU A 184 -5.68 5.06 8.12
C LEU A 184 -4.97 6.26 8.77
N ARG A 185 -4.31 7.12 7.99
CA ARG A 185 -3.47 8.24 8.46
C ARG A 185 -2.41 7.80 9.45
N LEU A 186 -1.83 6.63 9.22
CA LEU A 186 -0.76 6.11 10.07
C LEU A 186 0.54 6.88 9.81
N PRO A 187 1.38 7.14 10.83
CA PRO A 187 2.67 7.78 10.67
C PRO A 187 3.57 6.96 9.73
N VAL A 188 3.92 7.54 8.59
CA VAL A 188 4.80 6.91 7.60
C VAL A 188 6.18 7.57 7.62
N GLY A 189 7.24 6.77 7.62
CA GLY A 189 8.63 7.20 7.48
C GLY A 189 9.13 6.98 6.05
N ARG A 190 10.07 7.81 5.61
CA ARG A 190 10.72 7.70 4.29
C ARG A 190 12.22 7.63 4.47
N MET A 191 12.84 6.69 3.78
CA MET A 191 14.28 6.56 3.71
C MET A 191 14.70 6.49 2.25
N THR A 192 15.69 7.27 1.86
CA THR A 192 16.26 7.22 0.51
C THR A 192 17.58 6.47 0.54
N ALA A 193 17.67 5.39 -0.22
CA ALA A 193 18.91 4.64 -0.41
C ALA A 193 19.50 4.91 -1.80
N LEU A 194 20.83 5.04 -1.88
CA LEU A 194 21.55 5.14 -3.15
C LEU A 194 21.58 3.76 -3.82
N SER A 195 21.15 3.69 -5.09
CA SER A 195 21.17 2.43 -5.83
C SER A 195 22.61 2.06 -6.20
N ALA A 196 23.11 0.94 -5.69
CA ALA A 196 24.33 0.31 -6.18
C ALA A 196 24.05 -0.41 -7.52
N GLY A 197 23.88 0.36 -8.60
CA GLY A 197 23.98 -0.13 -9.98
C GLY A 197 22.99 -1.22 -10.44
N ARG A 198 21.94 -1.53 -9.66
CA ARG A 198 21.00 -2.60 -10.00
C ARG A 198 19.92 -2.09 -10.95
N ALA A 199 19.65 -2.86 -11.99
CA ALA A 199 18.53 -2.63 -12.90
C ALA A 199 17.21 -2.66 -12.10
N PRO A 200 16.20 -1.84 -12.47
CA PRO A 200 14.88 -1.89 -11.86
C PRO A 200 14.37 -3.33 -11.90
N SER A 201 13.72 -3.77 -10.81
CA SER A 201 13.16 -5.11 -10.69
C SER A 201 12.33 -5.43 -11.93
N SER A 202 12.49 -6.67 -12.43
CA SER A 202 12.05 -7.15 -13.74
C SER A 202 10.53 -7.32 -13.85
N GLY A 203 9.77 -6.27 -13.58
CA GLY A 203 8.42 -6.11 -14.09
C GLY A 203 8.49 -5.41 -15.46
N PRO A 204 7.68 -5.81 -16.45
CA PRO A 204 7.66 -5.09 -17.73
C PRO A 204 7.34 -3.61 -17.46
N PRO A 205 8.19 -2.67 -17.92
CA PRO A 205 7.92 -1.25 -17.77
C PRO A 205 6.56 -0.96 -18.42
N PRO A 206 5.61 -0.32 -17.72
CA PRO A 206 4.27 -0.07 -18.23
C PRO A 206 4.27 0.77 -19.51
N ALA A 207 5.38 1.43 -19.81
CA ALA A 207 5.55 2.36 -20.90
C ALA A 207 5.63 1.72 -22.31
N ARG A 208 5.81 0.39 -22.44
CA ARG A 208 6.01 -0.24 -23.77
C ARG A 208 4.74 -0.73 -24.47
N THR A 209 3.57 -0.76 -23.82
CA THR A 209 2.34 -1.31 -24.43
C THR A 209 1.08 -0.53 -24.05
N ILE A 210 0.18 -0.30 -25.02
CA ILE A 210 -1.12 0.37 -24.83
C ILE A 210 -1.96 -0.33 -23.73
N ALA A 211 -1.96 -1.66 -23.70
CA ALA A 211 -2.61 -2.45 -22.65
C ALA A 211 -2.04 -2.16 -21.25
N GLY A 212 -0.73 -1.90 -21.14
CA GLY A 212 -0.07 -1.51 -19.89
C GLY A 212 -0.53 -0.14 -19.40
N TRP A 213 -0.67 0.83 -20.32
CA TRP A 213 -1.21 2.16 -20.02
C TRP A 213 -2.69 2.14 -19.64
N LEU A 214 -3.52 1.37 -20.35
CA LEU A 214 -4.93 1.18 -20.01
C LEU A 214 -5.10 0.54 -18.62
N GLY A 215 -4.28 -0.47 -18.31
CA GLY A 215 -4.26 -1.09 -16.98
C GLY A 215 -3.85 -0.12 -15.87
N LEU A 216 -2.83 0.71 -16.12
CA LEU A 216 -2.40 1.75 -15.18
C LEU A 216 -3.49 2.82 -14.98
N LEU A 217 -4.10 3.30 -16.05
CA LEU A 217 -5.16 4.30 -15.97
C LEU A 217 -6.40 3.74 -15.26
N HIS A 218 -6.75 2.48 -15.51
CA HIS A 218 -7.83 1.81 -14.79
C HIS A 218 -7.52 1.66 -13.30
N LEU A 219 -6.28 1.34 -12.94
CA LEU A 219 -5.82 1.30 -11.54
C LEU A 219 -5.95 2.68 -10.88
N VAL A 220 -5.45 3.72 -11.53
CA VAL A 220 -5.52 5.11 -11.05
C VAL A 220 -6.98 5.55 -10.92
N TRP A 221 -7.83 5.26 -11.91
CA TRP A 221 -9.26 5.55 -11.86
C TRP A 221 -9.95 4.86 -10.67
N ARG A 222 -9.73 3.55 -10.51
CA ARG A 222 -10.29 2.78 -9.40
C ARG A 222 -9.85 3.37 -8.06
N LEU A 223 -8.58 3.74 -7.94
CA LEU A 223 -8.03 4.36 -6.74
C LEU A 223 -8.71 5.70 -6.42
N LEU A 224 -8.85 6.55 -7.44
CA LEU A 224 -9.47 7.86 -7.30
C LEU A 224 -10.93 7.76 -6.83
N VAL A 225 -11.69 6.82 -7.41
CA VAL A 225 -13.10 6.58 -7.06
C VAL A 225 -13.24 5.97 -5.67
N GLU A 226 -12.37 5.02 -5.29
CA GLU A 226 -12.41 4.42 -3.95
C GLU A 226 -12.06 5.42 -2.85
N GLU A 227 -11.11 6.33 -3.09
CA GLU A 227 -10.59 7.21 -2.05
C GLU A 227 -11.35 8.54 -1.92
N ARG A 228 -11.76 9.13 -3.05
CA ARG A 228 -12.46 10.42 -3.08
C ARG A 228 -13.64 10.38 -4.04
N PRO A 229 -14.63 9.48 -3.83
CA PRO A 229 -15.74 9.28 -4.76
C PRO A 229 -16.49 10.59 -5.06
N ARG A 230 -16.76 11.41 -4.05
CA ARG A 230 -17.45 12.70 -4.21
C ARG A 230 -16.72 13.66 -5.15
N ARG A 231 -15.39 13.74 -5.08
CA ARG A 231 -14.64 14.67 -5.94
C ARG A 231 -14.68 14.21 -7.39
N VAL A 232 -14.44 12.92 -7.62
CA VAL A 232 -14.33 12.36 -8.97
C VAL A 232 -15.69 12.31 -9.66
N LEU A 233 -16.67 11.66 -9.03
CA LEU A 233 -18.03 11.55 -9.56
C LEU A 233 -18.74 12.91 -9.57
N GLY A 234 -18.43 13.79 -8.61
CA GLY A 234 -18.96 15.15 -8.58
C GLY A 234 -18.42 16.03 -9.71
N LEU A 235 -17.11 16.01 -9.98
CA LEU A 235 -16.50 16.74 -11.11
C LEU A 235 -17.02 16.21 -12.45
N LEU A 236 -17.12 14.88 -12.60
CA LEU A 236 -17.67 14.27 -13.80
C LEU A 236 -19.16 14.61 -13.96
N GLY A 237 -19.94 14.54 -12.88
CA GLY A 237 -21.34 14.93 -12.86
C GLY A 237 -21.53 16.41 -13.23
N LEU A 238 -20.68 17.29 -12.69
CA LEU A 238 -20.67 18.71 -13.02
C LEU A 238 -20.34 18.96 -14.49
N ALA A 239 -19.38 18.23 -15.06
CA ALA A 239 -19.05 18.33 -16.48
C ALA A 239 -20.22 17.88 -17.38
N ILE A 240 -20.91 16.80 -17.00
CA ILE A 240 -22.10 16.32 -17.72
C ILE A 240 -23.25 17.33 -17.61
N VAL A 241 -23.48 17.92 -16.43
CA VAL A 241 -24.48 19.00 -16.25
C VAL A 241 -24.11 20.21 -17.11
N ALA A 242 -22.84 20.61 -17.15
CA ALA A 242 -22.38 21.71 -17.98
C ALA A 242 -22.61 21.44 -19.48
N ALA A 243 -22.39 20.21 -19.94
CA ALA A 243 -22.74 19.80 -21.31
C ALA A 243 -24.26 19.82 -21.55
N GLY A 244 -25.05 19.42 -20.56
CA GLY A 244 -26.52 19.54 -20.59
C GLY A 244 -26.98 20.99 -20.71
N ILE A 245 -26.36 21.93 -19.99
CA ILE A 245 -26.64 23.37 -20.10
C ILE A 245 -26.23 23.90 -21.47
N ALA A 246 -25.07 23.50 -21.98
CA ALA A 246 -24.60 23.92 -23.30
C ALA A 246 -25.57 23.47 -24.42
N THR A 247 -26.10 22.25 -24.32
CA THR A 247 -27.12 21.74 -25.26
C THR A 247 -28.50 22.39 -25.07
N ALA A 248 -28.76 23.02 -23.92
CA ALA A 248 -29.98 23.80 -23.66
C ALA A 248 -29.97 25.20 -24.32
N LEU A 249 -28.78 25.73 -24.66
CA LEU A 249 -28.64 27.09 -25.20
C LEU A 249 -29.46 27.31 -26.49
N PRO A 250 -29.41 26.44 -27.52
CA PRO A 250 -30.19 26.66 -28.73
C PRO A 250 -31.72 26.67 -28.48
N PRO A 251 -32.32 25.68 -27.77
CA PRO A 251 -33.74 25.75 -27.40
C PRO A 251 -34.14 27.01 -26.62
N LEU A 252 -33.29 27.48 -25.70
CA LEU A 252 -33.52 28.69 -24.92
C LEU A 252 -33.55 29.95 -25.79
N THR A 253 -32.68 30.03 -26.80
CA THR A 253 -32.73 31.15 -27.75
C THR A 253 -34.02 31.15 -28.56
N ILE A 254 -34.47 29.99 -29.04
CA ILE A 254 -35.74 29.85 -29.79
C ILE A 254 -36.93 30.25 -28.91
N TYR A 255 -36.94 29.84 -27.64
CA TYR A 255 -37.96 30.23 -26.67
C TYR A 255 -38.05 31.75 -26.53
N ARG A 256 -36.90 32.45 -26.45
CA ARG A 256 -36.87 33.92 -26.33
C ARG A 256 -37.53 34.63 -27.52
N TRP A 257 -37.46 34.04 -28.71
CA TRP A 257 -38.08 34.61 -29.92
C TRP A 257 -39.54 34.20 -30.11
N ARG A 258 -39.89 32.94 -29.83
CA ARG A 258 -41.22 32.36 -30.15
C ARG A 258 -42.18 32.29 -28.95
N GLY A 259 -41.72 32.55 -27.73
CA GLY A 259 -42.52 32.42 -26.51
C GLY A 259 -42.91 30.97 -26.14
N THR A 260 -42.49 29.99 -26.95
CA THR A 260 -42.81 28.56 -26.79
C THR A 260 -41.54 27.73 -26.79
N LEU A 261 -41.41 26.82 -25.82
CA LEU A 261 -40.23 25.99 -25.67
C LEU A 261 -40.36 24.80 -26.65
N PRO A 262 -39.45 24.64 -27.63
CA PRO A 262 -39.57 23.56 -28.60
C PRO A 262 -39.23 22.22 -27.93
N PHE A 263 -40.21 21.33 -27.78
CA PHE A 263 -39.96 19.94 -27.36
C PHE A 263 -39.31 19.17 -28.52
N GLY A 264 -37.98 19.13 -28.53
CA GLY A 264 -37.20 18.46 -29.56
C GLY A 264 -36.10 17.57 -28.99
N PRO A 265 -35.30 16.93 -29.87
CA PRO A 265 -34.20 16.07 -29.44
C PRO A 265 -33.20 16.79 -28.52
N ALA A 266 -32.94 18.09 -28.78
CA ALA A 266 -32.00 18.89 -27.99
C ALA A 266 -32.50 19.18 -26.56
N THR A 267 -33.78 19.49 -26.36
CA THR A 267 -34.34 19.71 -25.01
C THR A 267 -34.37 18.42 -24.21
N LEU A 268 -34.69 17.30 -24.87
CA LEU A 268 -34.70 15.99 -24.23
C LEU A 268 -33.28 15.54 -23.86
N MET A 269 -32.30 15.70 -24.77
CA MET A 269 -30.90 15.39 -24.49
C MET A 269 -30.37 16.22 -23.33
N SER A 270 -30.65 17.53 -23.32
CA SER A 270 -30.27 18.42 -22.22
C SER A 270 -30.82 17.97 -20.87
N LEU A 271 -32.13 17.66 -20.80
CA LEU A 271 -32.77 17.18 -19.58
C LEU A 271 -32.14 15.86 -19.10
N MET A 272 -31.88 14.92 -20.02
CA MET A 272 -31.27 13.63 -19.69
C MET A 272 -29.81 13.78 -19.22
N LEU A 273 -29.03 14.65 -19.85
CA LEU A 273 -27.66 14.99 -19.43
C LEU A 273 -27.66 15.61 -18.03
N MET A 274 -28.53 16.59 -17.78
CA MET A 274 -28.62 17.23 -16.47
C MET A 274 -29.06 16.23 -15.38
N ALA A 275 -30.05 15.38 -15.66
CA ALA A 275 -30.50 14.34 -14.74
C ALA A 275 -29.40 13.29 -14.47
N ALA A 276 -28.69 12.84 -15.51
CA ALA A 276 -27.59 11.89 -15.38
C ALA A 276 -26.43 12.48 -14.56
N GLY A 277 -26.05 13.73 -14.82
CA GLY A 277 -24.98 14.41 -14.07
C GLY A 277 -25.35 14.65 -12.61
N ALA A 278 -26.60 15.04 -12.33
CA ALA A 278 -27.11 15.16 -10.96
C ALA A 278 -27.12 13.80 -10.23
N GLY A 279 -27.58 12.74 -10.90
CA GLY A 279 -27.55 11.37 -10.38
C GLY A 279 -26.13 10.90 -10.04
N LEU A 280 -25.16 11.21 -10.92
CA LEU A 280 -23.75 10.88 -10.69
C LEU A 280 -23.17 11.64 -9.48
N GLY A 281 -23.52 12.93 -9.34
CA GLY A 281 -23.15 13.73 -8.17
C GLY A 281 -23.73 13.18 -6.86
N ALA A 282 -25.00 12.78 -6.87
CA ALA A 282 -25.67 12.16 -5.72
C ALA A 282 -25.03 10.81 -5.35
N ALA A 283 -24.74 9.94 -6.34
CA ALA A 283 -24.02 8.70 -6.13
C ALA A 283 -22.62 8.93 -5.55
N GLY A 284 -21.91 9.95 -6.04
CA GLY A 284 -20.62 10.37 -5.50
C GLY A 284 -20.69 10.77 -4.02
N ALA A 285 -21.71 11.54 -3.63
CA ALA A 285 -21.92 11.93 -2.23
C ALA A 285 -22.30 10.73 -1.34
N ALA A 286 -23.14 9.82 -1.83
CA ALA A 286 -23.53 8.61 -1.09
C ALA A 286 -22.33 7.67 -0.85
N LEU A 287 -21.49 7.46 -1.87
CA LEU A 287 -20.27 6.65 -1.74
C LEU A 287 -19.26 7.29 -0.78
N ASP A 288 -19.18 8.61 -0.73
CA ASP A 288 -18.30 9.35 0.19
C ASP A 288 -18.73 9.18 1.65
N ALA A 289 -20.04 9.23 1.92
CA ALA A 289 -20.58 8.96 3.24
C ALA A 289 -20.29 7.52 3.70
N LEU A 290 -20.45 6.54 2.81
CA LEU A 290 -20.11 5.14 3.08
C LEU A 290 -18.62 4.93 3.29
N ALA A 291 -17.77 5.58 2.50
CA ALA A 291 -16.32 5.52 2.66
C ALA A 291 -15.88 6.11 4.01
N ALA A 292 -16.44 7.26 4.39
CA ALA A 292 -16.17 7.88 5.69
C ALA A 292 -16.58 6.96 6.86
N ALA A 293 -17.77 6.35 6.79
CA ALA A 293 -18.23 5.41 7.82
C ALA A 293 -17.31 4.18 7.95
N ARG A 294 -16.85 3.61 6.82
CA ARG A 294 -15.90 2.49 6.82
C ARG A 294 -14.54 2.88 7.40
N GLN A 295 -14.05 4.07 7.08
CA GLN A 295 -12.78 4.58 7.61
C GLN A 295 -12.84 4.77 9.13
N GLU A 296 -13.96 5.26 9.66
CA GLU A 296 -14.13 5.46 11.10
C GLU A 296 -14.07 4.13 11.87
N VAL A 297 -14.82 3.12 11.39
CA VAL A 297 -14.80 1.77 11.98
C VAL A 297 -13.41 1.15 11.91
N ALA A 298 -12.70 1.34 10.80
CA ALA A 298 -11.34 0.83 10.63
C ALA A 298 -10.35 1.52 11.58
N ARG A 299 -10.47 2.83 11.81
CA ARG A 299 -9.61 3.57 12.75
C ARG A 299 -9.79 3.10 14.18
N VAL A 300 -11.02 2.94 14.64
CA VAL A 300 -11.32 2.40 15.98
C VAL A 300 -10.69 1.01 16.14
N GLY A 301 -10.76 0.17 15.12
CA GLY A 301 -10.12 -1.15 15.12
C GLY A 301 -8.59 -1.09 15.25
N VAL A 302 -7.95 -0.09 14.66
CA VAL A 302 -6.49 0.12 14.72
C VAL A 302 -6.06 0.69 16.06
N GLU A 303 -6.83 1.62 16.62
CA GLU A 303 -6.56 2.28 17.90
C GLU A 303 -6.65 1.29 19.08
N ASN A 304 -7.54 0.29 18.97
CA ASN A 304 -7.62 -0.82 19.93
C ASN A 304 -6.40 -1.76 19.92
N ILE A 305 -5.47 -1.63 18.97
CA ILE A 305 -4.25 -2.43 18.93
C ILE A 305 -3.14 -1.63 19.62
N PRO A 306 -2.72 -2.02 20.85
CA PRO A 306 -1.76 -1.24 21.63
C PRO A 306 -0.42 -1.14 20.91
N ARG A 307 0.22 0.03 21.03
CA ARG A 307 1.60 0.21 20.55
C ARG A 307 2.54 -0.67 21.38
N ARG A 308 3.70 -1.02 20.82
CA ARG A 308 4.69 -1.86 21.51
C ARG A 308 5.08 -1.26 22.88
N GLY A 309 5.36 0.04 22.94
CA GLY A 309 5.69 0.74 24.19
C GLY A 309 4.55 0.80 25.22
N GLU A 310 3.31 0.48 24.84
CA GLU A 310 2.15 0.44 25.72
C GLU A 310 1.84 -0.99 26.21
N ARG A 311 2.57 -2.01 25.74
CA ARG A 311 2.36 -3.38 26.20
C ARG A 311 2.95 -3.59 27.58
N ALA A 312 2.17 -4.23 28.45
CA ALA A 312 2.73 -4.90 29.61
C ALA A 312 3.70 -6.00 29.12
N PRO A 313 4.88 -6.15 29.75
CA PRO A 313 5.80 -7.23 29.40
C PRO A 313 5.07 -8.57 29.52
N PRO A 314 5.41 -9.57 28.67
CA PRO A 314 4.78 -10.88 28.74
C PRO A 314 4.95 -11.40 30.16
N GLN A 315 3.84 -11.64 30.84
CA GLN A 315 3.85 -12.31 32.14
C GLN A 315 4.47 -13.68 31.88
N SER A 316 5.71 -13.88 32.35
CA SER A 316 6.31 -15.20 32.39
C SER A 316 5.31 -16.09 33.12
N SER A 317 4.87 -17.15 32.45
CA SER A 317 4.10 -18.21 33.07
C SER A 317 4.89 -18.65 34.30
N VAL A 318 4.43 -18.25 35.48
CA VAL A 318 4.93 -18.75 36.75
C VAL A 318 4.72 -20.25 36.66
N SER A 319 5.82 -20.96 36.44
CA SER A 319 5.91 -22.38 36.65
C SER A 319 5.37 -22.64 38.05
N GLN A 320 4.17 -23.21 38.12
CA GLN A 320 3.68 -23.84 39.33
C GLN A 320 4.64 -24.99 39.65
N SER A 321 5.69 -24.63 40.36
CA SER A 321 6.61 -25.55 41.00
C SER A 321 5.96 -25.94 42.32
N SER A 322 5.40 -27.15 42.31
CA SER A 322 5.44 -28.12 43.42
C SER A 322 5.55 -27.55 44.84
N VAL A 323 4.42 -27.46 45.54
CA VAL A 323 4.27 -27.49 47.00
C VAL A 323 2.86 -28.08 47.22
N SER A 324 2.57 -29.22 47.84
CA SER A 324 3.29 -30.26 48.57
C SER A 324 2.51 -31.56 48.43
#